data_AF-A0A7X9LEB9-F1
#
_entry.id   AF-A0A7X9LEB9-F1
#
_cell.length_a   1.000
_cell.length_b   1.000
_cell.length_c   1.000
_cell.angle_alpha   90.00
_cell.angle_beta   90.00
_cell.angle_gamma   90.00
#
_symmetry.space_group_name_H-M   'P 1'
#
loop_
_entity.id
_entity.type
_entity.pdbx_description
1 polymer ?
#
loop_
_entity_poly.entity_id
_entity_poly.type
_entity_poly.pdbx_seq_one_letter_code
_entity_poly.pdbx_strand_id
1 'polypeptide(L)'
;MKKFNNEVYKSLATDLIGDTFYLEGRSNRGKISSIRQYTEIIVRRILNYPQGKRLTIGDKKIQSKLESYSSNPLLRSSIEIILNNGNPRSHTEVVEPPTDKDVEKVLDALFNLYAFLLVDYFEKYEFGSNNEVMTSFSILPPIIRWITLDYLFKQNNTNTAIIDKLALVTVKAYDKETALNWVEDNKDLLGSLFSIKDSNDIKEIVESVGVEYLPMLMNKTMYDVCIEKINSISHQFEQAGILYKNFEEAIEFYKENGKIGGNSEEITEFNSIMEFLYLGRKSIPSENKKNWGW
;
A
#
# COMPACT_ATOMS: atom_id res chain seq x y z
N MET A 1 -25.39 9.69 -0.93
CA MET A 1 -25.25 8.24 -1.20
C MET A 1 -24.63 7.58 0.03
N LYS A 2 -25.06 6.37 0.42
CA LYS A 2 -24.34 5.63 1.47
C LYS A 2 -22.94 5.26 0.92
N LYS A 3 -21.88 5.46 1.72
CA LYS A 3 -20.52 5.03 1.39
C LYS A 3 -20.47 3.48 1.35
N PHE A 4 -19.46 2.93 0.68
CA PHE A 4 -19.24 1.48 0.61
C PHE A 4 -19.20 0.85 2.01
N ASN A 5 -19.83 -0.31 2.19
CA ASN A 5 -19.90 -1.00 3.48
C ASN A 5 -19.09 -2.31 3.45
N ASN A 6 -17.99 -2.35 4.19
CA ASN A 6 -17.10 -3.51 4.29
C ASN A 6 -17.84 -4.77 4.79
N GLU A 7 -18.74 -4.63 5.77
CA GLU A 7 -19.42 -5.77 6.40
C GLU A 7 -20.32 -6.53 5.41
N VAL A 8 -20.91 -5.84 4.43
CA VAL A 8 -21.75 -6.47 3.40
C VAL A 8 -20.96 -7.47 2.55
N TYR A 9 -19.68 -7.20 2.30
CA TYR A 9 -18.84 -8.01 1.43
C TYR A 9 -17.87 -8.91 2.20
N LYS A 10 -17.89 -8.87 3.54
CA LYS A 10 -16.95 -9.59 4.41
C LYS A 10 -16.90 -11.09 4.17
N SER A 11 -18.05 -11.76 4.10
CA SER A 11 -18.11 -13.21 3.83
C SER A 11 -17.47 -13.53 2.48
N LEU A 12 -17.92 -12.83 1.43
CA LEU A 12 -17.42 -13.07 0.08
C LEU A 12 -15.91 -12.74 -0.06
N ALA A 13 -15.45 -11.64 0.54
CA ALA A 13 -14.04 -11.30 0.58
C ALA A 13 -13.21 -12.37 1.30
N THR A 14 -13.71 -12.89 2.43
CA THR A 14 -13.06 -13.97 3.19
C THR A 14 -12.95 -15.24 2.36
N ASP A 15 -14.01 -15.63 1.65
CA ASP A 15 -14.00 -16.81 0.78
C ASP A 15 -13.00 -16.65 -0.36
N LEU A 16 -12.99 -15.50 -1.04
CA LEU A 16 -12.13 -15.26 -2.19
C LEU A 16 -10.65 -15.11 -1.83
N ILE A 17 -10.35 -14.43 -0.73
CA ILE A 17 -8.99 -14.36 -0.17
C ILE A 17 -8.56 -15.75 0.29
N GLY A 18 -9.45 -16.50 0.94
CA GLY A 18 -9.22 -17.89 1.32
C GLY A 18 -8.86 -18.80 0.15
N ASP A 19 -9.68 -18.77 -0.91
CA ASP A 19 -9.47 -19.52 -2.14
C ASP A 19 -8.17 -19.13 -2.85
N THR A 20 -7.79 -17.85 -2.78
CA THR A 20 -6.60 -17.33 -3.47
C THR A 20 -5.31 -17.69 -2.74
N PHE A 21 -5.27 -17.47 -1.43
CA PHE A 21 -4.02 -17.45 -0.64
C PHE A 21 -3.87 -18.64 0.32
N TYR A 22 -4.96 -19.28 0.74
CA TYR A 22 -4.93 -20.25 1.84
C TYR A 22 -5.42 -21.66 1.46
N LEU A 23 -6.05 -21.83 0.30
CA LEU A 23 -6.53 -23.13 -0.15
C LEU A 23 -5.40 -23.95 -0.78
N GLU A 24 -4.98 -25.00 -0.06
CA GLU A 24 -3.96 -25.93 -0.52
C GLU A 24 -4.40 -26.65 -1.81
N GLY A 25 -3.48 -26.83 -2.76
CA GLY A 25 -3.77 -27.49 -4.03
C GLY A 25 -4.66 -26.70 -5.00
N ARG A 26 -5.00 -25.43 -4.70
CA ARG A 26 -5.76 -24.58 -5.63
C ARG A 26 -4.98 -24.37 -6.93
N SER A 27 -5.60 -24.70 -8.06
CA SER A 27 -5.02 -24.48 -9.38
C SER A 27 -4.80 -23.00 -9.67
N ASN A 28 -3.81 -22.67 -10.50
CA ASN A 28 -3.53 -21.30 -10.93
C ASN A 28 -4.75 -20.65 -11.60
N ARG A 29 -5.52 -21.42 -12.36
CA ARG A 29 -6.81 -20.98 -12.93
C ARG A 29 -7.79 -20.56 -11.84
N GLY A 30 -7.91 -21.36 -10.78
CA GLY A 30 -8.74 -21.06 -9.63
C GLY A 30 -8.29 -19.81 -8.87
N LYS A 31 -6.98 -19.62 -8.68
CA LYS A 31 -6.42 -18.41 -8.05
C LYS A 31 -6.77 -17.14 -8.85
N ILE A 32 -6.51 -17.14 -10.15
CA ILE A 32 -6.79 -16.01 -11.04
C ILE A 32 -8.29 -15.68 -11.08
N SER A 33 -9.16 -16.70 -11.13
CA SER A 33 -10.62 -16.50 -11.09
C SER A 33 -11.07 -15.82 -9.78
N SER A 34 -10.49 -16.25 -8.65
CA SER A 34 -10.81 -15.72 -7.33
C SER A 34 -10.36 -14.25 -7.21
N ILE A 35 -9.15 -13.92 -7.71
CA ILE A 35 -8.65 -12.54 -7.79
C ILE A 35 -9.54 -11.67 -8.68
N ARG A 36 -9.97 -12.18 -9.84
CA ARG A 36 -10.87 -11.47 -10.75
C ARG A 36 -12.20 -11.12 -10.06
N GLN A 37 -12.78 -12.06 -9.32
CA GLN A 37 -14.02 -11.84 -8.58
C GLN A 37 -13.80 -10.87 -7.41
N TYR A 38 -12.68 -10.98 -6.69
CA TYR A 38 -12.35 -10.06 -5.60
C TYR A 38 -12.12 -8.63 -6.12
N THR A 39 -11.56 -8.50 -7.33
CA THR A 39 -11.43 -7.22 -8.04
C THR A 39 -12.78 -6.54 -8.30
N GLU A 40 -13.86 -7.30 -8.51
CA GLU A 40 -15.20 -6.71 -8.60
C GLU A 40 -15.64 -6.07 -7.28
N ILE A 41 -15.19 -6.58 -6.12
CA ILE A 41 -15.42 -5.96 -4.81
C ILE A 41 -14.63 -4.65 -4.68
N ILE A 42 -13.37 -4.64 -5.11
CA ILE A 42 -12.55 -3.41 -5.13
C ILE A 42 -13.18 -2.35 -6.04
N VAL A 43 -13.61 -2.71 -7.24
CA VAL A 43 -14.29 -1.77 -8.17
C VAL A 43 -15.61 -1.27 -7.60
N ARG A 44 -16.36 -2.11 -6.86
CA ARG A 44 -17.56 -1.65 -6.13
C ARG A 44 -17.21 -0.60 -5.08
N ARG A 45 -16.08 -0.73 -4.39
CA ARG A 45 -15.58 0.27 -3.44
C ARG A 45 -15.25 1.58 -4.16
N ILE A 46 -14.39 1.53 -5.17
CA ILE A 46 -13.93 2.69 -5.95
C ILE A 46 -15.12 3.48 -6.50
N LEU A 47 -16.06 2.80 -7.18
CA LEU A 47 -17.20 3.47 -7.80
C LEU A 47 -18.38 3.72 -6.84
N ASN A 48 -18.23 3.40 -5.55
CA ASN A 48 -19.32 3.32 -4.58
C ASN A 48 -20.58 2.66 -5.15
N TYR A 49 -20.39 1.51 -5.81
CA TYR A 49 -21.40 0.89 -6.65
C TYR A 49 -22.49 0.20 -5.80
N PRO A 50 -23.78 0.35 -6.12
CA PRO A 50 -24.87 -0.17 -5.29
C PRO A 50 -24.81 -1.68 -5.05
N GLN A 51 -25.10 -2.09 -3.82
CA GLN A 51 -25.31 -3.48 -3.44
C GLN A 51 -26.46 -4.11 -4.26
N GLY A 52 -26.37 -5.40 -4.55
CA GLY A 52 -27.41 -6.16 -5.25
C GLY A 52 -27.51 -5.88 -6.75
N LYS A 53 -26.84 -4.84 -7.25
CA LYS A 53 -26.70 -4.61 -8.69
C LYS A 53 -25.56 -5.45 -9.25
N ARG A 54 -25.79 -6.05 -10.42
CA ARG A 54 -24.75 -6.76 -11.17
C ARG A 54 -23.61 -5.79 -11.50
N LEU A 55 -22.39 -6.24 -11.26
CA LEU A 55 -21.16 -5.59 -11.67
C LEU A 55 -20.27 -6.69 -12.22
N THR A 56 -19.66 -6.44 -13.37
CA THR A 56 -18.64 -7.32 -13.94
C THR A 56 -17.58 -6.40 -14.50
N ILE A 57 -16.32 -6.62 -14.14
CA ILE A 57 -15.24 -5.73 -14.57
C ILE A 57 -15.06 -5.69 -16.09
N GLY A 58 -15.51 -6.71 -16.85
CA GLY A 58 -15.48 -6.70 -18.31
C GLY A 58 -16.60 -5.93 -19.00
N ASP A 59 -17.59 -5.40 -18.26
CA ASP A 59 -18.72 -4.67 -18.84
C ASP A 59 -18.29 -3.27 -19.32
N LYS A 60 -18.64 -2.91 -20.56
CA LYS A 60 -18.26 -1.61 -21.17
C LYS A 60 -18.74 -0.40 -20.37
N LYS A 61 -19.90 -0.47 -19.71
CA LYS A 61 -20.41 0.63 -18.87
C LYS A 61 -19.59 0.75 -17.59
N ILE A 62 -19.13 -0.36 -17.02
CA ILE A 62 -18.24 -0.34 -15.85
C ILE A 62 -16.86 0.18 -16.25
N GLN A 63 -16.34 -0.25 -17.40
CA GLN A 63 -15.08 0.28 -17.95
C GLN A 63 -15.15 1.79 -18.18
N SER A 64 -16.20 2.30 -18.82
CA SER A 64 -16.40 3.74 -19.03
C SER A 64 -16.60 4.53 -17.72
N LYS A 65 -17.24 3.94 -16.71
CA LYS A 65 -17.34 4.55 -15.37
C LYS A 65 -16.00 4.63 -14.68
N LEU A 66 -15.20 3.56 -14.74
CA LEU A 66 -13.82 3.62 -14.29
C LEU A 66 -13.13 4.72 -15.10
N GLU A 67 -13.21 4.69 -16.45
CA GLU A 67 -12.94 5.74 -17.47
C GLU A 67 -12.89 7.13 -16.86
N SER A 68 -14.09 7.51 -16.45
CA SER A 68 -14.43 8.84 -15.97
C SER A 68 -14.00 9.09 -14.52
N TYR A 69 -13.77 8.04 -13.73
CA TYR A 69 -13.38 8.15 -12.32
C TYR A 69 -11.92 8.58 -12.16
N SER A 70 -10.97 7.90 -12.81
CA SER A 70 -9.54 8.21 -12.67
C SER A 70 -8.73 7.70 -13.86
N SER A 71 -7.80 8.52 -14.35
CA SER A 71 -6.81 8.11 -15.36
C SER A 71 -5.59 7.40 -14.77
N ASN A 72 -5.57 7.14 -13.45
CA ASN A 72 -4.41 6.58 -12.76
C ASN A 72 -4.03 5.19 -13.33
N PRO A 73 -2.77 4.98 -13.75
CA PRO A 73 -2.31 3.72 -14.33
C PRO A 73 -2.38 2.53 -13.35
N LEU A 74 -2.25 2.76 -12.04
CA LEU A 74 -2.42 1.70 -11.03
C LEU A 74 -3.82 1.10 -11.07
N LEU A 75 -4.83 1.90 -11.40
CA LEU A 75 -6.19 1.41 -11.61
C LEU A 75 -6.33 0.75 -12.99
N ARG A 76 -6.02 1.50 -14.05
CA ARG A 76 -6.28 1.09 -15.44
C ARG A 76 -5.58 -0.19 -15.84
N SER A 77 -4.25 -0.15 -15.74
CA SER A 77 -3.40 -1.24 -16.20
C SER A 77 -3.67 -2.50 -15.39
N SER A 78 -3.98 -2.36 -14.10
CA SER A 78 -4.29 -3.50 -13.23
C SER A 78 -5.63 -4.16 -13.59
N ILE A 79 -6.68 -3.38 -13.84
CA ILE A 79 -7.96 -3.92 -14.31
C ILE A 79 -7.78 -4.64 -15.64
N GLU A 80 -7.03 -4.06 -16.58
CA GLU A 80 -6.74 -4.68 -17.87
C GLU A 80 -5.94 -5.98 -17.73
N ILE A 81 -4.88 -5.99 -16.91
CA ILE A 81 -4.07 -7.19 -16.65
C ILE A 81 -4.94 -8.31 -16.08
N ILE A 82 -5.78 -8.00 -15.08
CA ILE A 82 -6.66 -8.98 -14.44
C ILE A 82 -7.72 -9.50 -15.42
N LEU A 83 -8.27 -8.63 -16.28
CA LEU A 83 -9.23 -9.03 -17.32
C LEU A 83 -8.61 -9.92 -18.38
N ASN A 84 -7.47 -9.52 -18.95
CA ASN A 84 -6.79 -10.24 -20.02
C ASN A 84 -6.29 -11.60 -19.54
N ASN A 85 -5.95 -11.71 -18.26
CA ASN A 85 -5.60 -12.96 -17.62
C ASN A 85 -6.82 -13.77 -17.17
N GLY A 86 -7.93 -13.16 -16.80
CA GLY A 86 -9.10 -13.85 -16.29
C GLY A 86 -10.06 -14.36 -17.37
N ASN A 87 -10.31 -13.56 -18.41
CA ASN A 87 -11.34 -13.84 -19.42
C ASN A 87 -11.07 -15.12 -20.23
N PRO A 88 -9.87 -15.34 -20.82
CA PRO A 88 -9.59 -16.56 -21.59
C PRO A 88 -9.69 -17.82 -20.72
N ARG A 89 -9.50 -17.66 -19.40
CA ARG A 89 -9.45 -18.76 -18.43
C ARG A 89 -10.82 -19.14 -17.88
N SER A 90 -11.85 -18.35 -18.19
CA SER A 90 -13.25 -18.63 -17.88
C SER A 90 -14.01 -19.35 -19.01
N HIS A 91 -13.39 -19.46 -20.19
CA HIS A 91 -13.95 -20.11 -21.37
C HIS A 91 -13.18 -21.39 -21.70
N THR A 92 -13.85 -22.37 -22.30
CA THR A 92 -13.30 -23.71 -22.60
C THR A 92 -12.36 -23.73 -23.80
N GLU A 93 -12.15 -22.58 -24.45
CA GLU A 93 -11.30 -22.42 -25.64
C GLU A 93 -9.80 -22.50 -25.31
N VAL A 94 -9.39 -22.09 -24.10
CA VAL A 94 -8.01 -22.21 -23.63
C VAL A 94 -7.90 -23.38 -22.66
N VAL A 95 -7.31 -24.47 -23.16
CA VAL A 95 -7.18 -25.73 -22.43
C VAL A 95 -5.92 -25.74 -21.56
N GLU A 96 -4.85 -25.04 -21.95
CA GLU A 96 -3.63 -25.03 -21.14
C GLU A 96 -3.86 -24.37 -19.76
N PRO A 97 -3.28 -24.93 -18.70
CA PRO A 97 -3.33 -24.31 -17.38
C PRO A 97 -2.43 -23.06 -17.34
N PRO A 98 -2.79 -22.03 -16.54
CA PRO A 98 -1.92 -20.87 -16.34
C PRO A 98 -0.65 -21.24 -15.59
N THR A 99 0.44 -20.55 -15.93
CA THR A 99 1.73 -20.70 -15.26
C THR A 99 1.77 -19.92 -13.94
N ASP A 100 2.78 -20.15 -13.11
CA ASP A 100 2.96 -19.38 -11.88
C ASP A 100 3.25 -17.90 -12.18
N LYS A 101 3.98 -17.61 -13.27
CA LYS A 101 4.23 -16.24 -13.75
C LYS A 101 2.93 -15.49 -14.10
N ASP A 102 1.93 -16.20 -14.61
CA ASP A 102 0.62 -15.62 -14.87
C ASP A 102 -0.08 -15.22 -13.56
N VAL A 103 0.07 -16.04 -12.52
CA VAL A 103 -0.49 -15.76 -11.20
C VAL A 103 0.24 -14.58 -10.56
N GLU A 104 1.58 -14.56 -10.59
CA GLU A 104 2.40 -13.45 -10.09
C GLU A 104 1.98 -12.12 -10.74
N LYS A 105 1.88 -12.09 -12.07
CA LYS A 105 1.43 -10.89 -12.80
C LYS A 105 0.04 -10.39 -12.36
N VAL A 106 -0.88 -11.31 -12.06
CA VAL A 106 -2.24 -10.98 -11.59
C VAL A 106 -2.22 -10.54 -10.12
N LEU A 107 -1.33 -11.08 -9.29
CA LEU A 107 -1.11 -10.65 -7.91
C LEU A 107 -0.50 -9.25 -7.85
N ASP A 108 0.47 -8.95 -8.70
CA ASP A 108 1.05 -7.61 -8.81
C ASP A 108 -0.03 -6.57 -9.18
N ALA A 109 -0.89 -6.90 -10.14
CA ALA A 109 -2.04 -6.07 -10.50
C ALA A 109 -3.01 -5.90 -9.31
N LEU A 110 -3.25 -6.94 -8.52
CA LEU A 110 -4.06 -6.83 -7.31
C LEU A 110 -3.41 -5.90 -6.26
N PHE A 111 -2.09 -5.98 -6.08
CA PHE A 111 -1.36 -5.09 -5.16
C PHE A 111 -1.37 -3.63 -5.63
N ASN A 112 -1.28 -3.40 -6.94
CA ASN A 112 -1.46 -2.07 -7.52
C ASN A 112 -2.88 -1.52 -7.26
N LEU A 113 -3.92 -2.36 -7.30
CA LEU A 113 -5.28 -1.94 -6.93
C LEU A 113 -5.41 -1.59 -5.44
N TYR A 114 -4.73 -2.32 -4.55
CA TYR A 114 -4.66 -1.95 -3.13
C TYR A 114 -3.96 -0.61 -2.92
N ALA A 115 -2.82 -0.42 -3.57
CA ALA A 115 -2.08 0.84 -3.52
C ALA A 115 -2.93 1.99 -4.11
N PHE A 116 -3.67 1.76 -5.19
CA PHE A 116 -4.57 2.75 -5.78
C PHE A 116 -5.61 3.27 -4.78
N LEU A 117 -6.19 2.42 -3.91
CA LEU A 117 -7.12 2.89 -2.88
C LEU A 117 -6.48 3.91 -1.92
N LEU A 118 -5.19 3.75 -1.64
CA LEU A 118 -4.42 4.65 -0.77
C LEU A 118 -3.97 5.90 -1.52
N VAL A 119 -3.58 5.76 -2.79
CA VAL A 119 -3.26 6.89 -3.66
C VAL A 119 -4.49 7.80 -3.85
N ASP A 120 -5.65 7.24 -4.18
CA ASP A 120 -6.92 7.98 -4.33
C ASP A 120 -7.28 8.74 -3.03
N TYR A 121 -6.98 8.13 -1.88
CA TYR A 121 -7.10 8.80 -0.59
C TYR A 121 -6.10 9.96 -0.42
N PHE A 122 -4.81 9.75 -0.72
CA PHE A 122 -3.76 10.77 -0.53
C PHE A 122 -3.79 11.89 -1.59
N GLU A 123 -4.46 11.68 -2.72
CA GLU A 123 -4.80 12.74 -3.67
C GLU A 123 -5.84 13.72 -3.09
N LYS A 124 -6.67 13.25 -2.13
CA LYS A 124 -7.64 14.08 -1.40
C LYS A 124 -7.08 14.67 -0.10
N TYR A 125 -6.26 13.92 0.62
CA TYR A 125 -5.65 14.33 1.89
C TYR A 125 -4.12 14.25 1.80
N GLU A 126 -3.43 15.39 1.87
CA GLU A 126 -1.99 15.44 1.60
C GLU A 126 -1.20 14.46 2.49
N PHE A 127 -0.33 13.66 1.88
CA PHE A 127 0.53 12.74 2.61
C PHE A 127 1.46 13.50 3.57
N GLY A 128 1.49 13.07 4.84
CA GLY A 128 2.25 13.72 5.90
C GLY A 128 1.47 14.76 6.71
N SER A 129 0.25 15.14 6.29
CA SER A 129 -0.56 16.13 7.03
C SER A 129 -1.18 15.61 8.33
N ASN A 130 -1.28 14.29 8.50
CA ASN A 130 -1.89 13.64 9.66
C ASN A 130 -1.02 12.50 10.19
N ASN A 131 -0.40 12.70 11.37
CA ASN A 131 0.54 11.76 11.98
C ASN A 131 -0.10 10.42 12.38
N GLU A 132 -1.37 10.41 12.78
CA GLU A 132 -2.08 9.17 13.10
C GLU A 132 -2.30 8.32 11.85
N VAL A 133 -2.62 8.97 10.72
CA VAL A 133 -2.72 8.33 9.41
C VAL A 133 -1.37 7.77 8.98
N MET A 134 -0.27 8.52 9.14
CA MET A 134 1.08 8.04 8.81
C MET A 134 1.50 6.83 9.65
N THR A 135 1.12 6.83 10.92
CA THR A 135 1.40 5.73 11.86
C THR A 135 0.65 4.47 11.44
N SER A 136 -0.66 4.57 11.21
CA SER A 136 -1.48 3.44 10.79
C SER A 136 -1.12 2.95 9.38
N PHE A 137 -0.86 3.86 8.43
CA PHE A 137 -0.37 3.52 7.09
C PHE A 137 0.89 2.67 7.14
N SER A 138 1.79 2.94 8.09
CA SER A 138 3.05 2.20 8.25
C SER A 138 2.86 0.72 8.57
N ILE A 139 1.68 0.30 9.07
CA ILE A 139 1.33 -1.10 9.39
C ILE A 139 1.09 -1.95 8.14
N LEU A 140 0.78 -1.33 7.00
CA LEU A 140 0.60 -2.04 5.75
C LEU A 140 1.86 -2.82 5.33
N PRO A 141 1.71 -3.92 4.56
CA PRO A 141 2.84 -4.63 4.00
C PRO A 141 3.79 -3.69 3.25
N PRO A 142 5.13 -3.85 3.39
CA PRO A 142 6.11 -2.98 2.74
C PRO A 142 5.87 -2.74 1.25
N ILE A 143 5.50 -3.79 0.51
CA ILE A 143 5.27 -3.67 -0.94
C ILE A 143 4.11 -2.74 -1.29
N ILE A 144 3.00 -2.76 -0.52
CA ILE A 144 1.84 -1.89 -0.76
C ILE A 144 2.20 -0.43 -0.46
N ARG A 145 2.93 -0.22 0.64
CA ARG A 145 3.42 1.11 1.02
C ARG A 145 4.38 1.66 -0.03
N TRP A 146 5.30 0.83 -0.53
CA TRP A 146 6.25 1.22 -1.58
C TRP A 146 5.54 1.64 -2.86
N ILE A 147 4.61 0.82 -3.39
CA ILE A 147 3.87 1.17 -4.62
C ILE A 147 3.12 2.50 -4.44
N THR A 148 2.48 2.70 -3.28
CA THR A 148 1.75 3.95 -2.96
C THR A 148 2.70 5.14 -2.95
N LEU A 149 3.82 5.05 -2.22
CA LEU A 149 4.78 6.14 -2.03
C LEU A 149 5.56 6.46 -3.31
N ASP A 150 5.95 5.45 -4.09
CA ASP A 150 6.60 5.64 -5.39
C ASP A 150 5.69 6.39 -6.36
N TYR A 151 4.39 6.06 -6.39
CA TYR A 151 3.42 6.81 -7.19
C TYR A 151 3.29 8.25 -6.70
N LEU A 152 3.10 8.47 -5.40
CA LEU A 152 2.95 9.82 -4.84
C LEU A 152 4.22 10.67 -5.03
N PHE A 153 5.41 10.08 -4.94
CA PHE A 153 6.68 10.74 -5.22
C PHE A 153 6.75 11.23 -6.66
N LYS A 154 6.29 10.41 -7.63
CA LYS A 154 6.23 10.82 -9.04
C LYS A 154 5.26 11.97 -9.30
N GLN A 155 4.25 12.16 -8.45
CA GLN A 155 3.31 13.29 -8.55
C GLN A 155 3.82 14.54 -7.83
N ASN A 156 4.42 14.39 -6.65
CA ASN A 156 4.99 15.48 -5.85
C ASN A 156 6.33 15.05 -5.24
N ASN A 157 7.39 15.26 -6.01
CA ASN A 157 8.75 14.86 -5.65
C ASN A 157 9.45 15.82 -4.65
N THR A 158 8.75 16.82 -4.13
CA THR A 158 9.27 17.80 -3.14
C THR A 158 8.69 17.61 -1.73
N ASN A 159 7.70 16.73 -1.58
CA ASN A 159 7.14 16.38 -0.28
C ASN A 159 8.14 15.50 0.50
N THR A 160 8.66 16.06 1.59
CA THR A 160 9.71 15.45 2.40
C THR A 160 9.22 14.26 3.22
N ALA A 161 7.93 14.24 3.60
CA ALA A 161 7.33 13.08 4.26
C ALA A 161 7.23 11.87 3.31
N ILE A 162 6.91 12.09 2.04
CA ILE A 162 6.92 11.03 1.01
C ILE A 162 8.34 10.49 0.84
N ILE A 163 9.33 11.37 0.61
CA ILE A 163 10.74 11.00 0.40
C ILE A 163 11.25 10.18 1.59
N ASP A 164 11.01 10.66 2.81
CA ASP A 164 11.46 10.01 4.05
C ASP A 164 10.91 8.59 4.17
N LYS A 165 9.59 8.44 4.01
CA LYS A 165 8.93 7.14 4.11
C LYS A 165 9.28 6.22 2.95
N LEU A 166 9.49 6.77 1.74
CA LEU A 166 9.86 6.01 0.55
C LEU A 166 11.25 5.38 0.72
N ALA A 167 12.26 6.15 1.15
CA ALA A 167 13.59 5.62 1.43
C ALA A 167 13.56 4.45 2.43
N LEU A 168 12.83 4.62 3.54
CA LEU A 168 12.68 3.59 4.57
C LEU A 168 11.93 2.35 4.11
N VAL A 169 10.86 2.51 3.32
CA VAL A 169 10.09 1.36 2.84
C VAL A 169 10.81 0.60 1.75
N THR A 170 11.62 1.26 0.92
CA THR A 170 12.42 0.59 -0.12
C THR A 170 13.35 -0.46 0.49
N VAL A 171 13.98 -0.16 1.64
CA VAL A 171 14.78 -1.16 2.38
C VAL A 171 13.92 -2.34 2.85
N LYS A 172 12.70 -2.09 3.31
CA LYS A 172 11.80 -3.14 3.82
C LYS A 172 11.17 -4.00 2.72
N ALA A 173 10.89 -3.41 1.57
CA ALA A 173 10.24 -4.07 0.44
C ALA A 173 11.24 -4.84 -0.43
N TYR A 174 12.46 -4.34 -0.51
CA TYR A 174 13.56 -4.89 -1.29
C TYR A 174 14.77 -5.10 -0.37
N ASP A 175 15.76 -4.22 -0.46
CA ASP A 175 17.00 -4.29 0.30
C ASP A 175 17.67 -2.91 0.39
N LYS A 176 18.78 -2.87 1.14
CA LYS A 176 19.60 -1.68 1.34
C LYS A 176 20.17 -1.15 0.01
N GLU A 177 20.63 -2.02 -0.87
CA GLU A 177 21.28 -1.62 -2.13
C GLU A 177 20.28 -0.91 -3.04
N THR A 178 19.08 -1.46 -3.18
CA THR A 178 17.97 -0.87 -3.93
C THR A 178 17.61 0.51 -3.39
N ALA A 179 17.55 0.67 -2.06
CA ALA A 179 17.27 1.96 -1.43
C ALA A 179 18.38 2.99 -1.67
N LEU A 180 19.65 2.59 -1.59
CA LEU A 180 20.79 3.45 -1.88
C LEU A 180 20.83 3.87 -3.35
N ASN A 181 20.59 2.94 -4.28
CA ASN A 181 20.50 3.23 -5.70
C ASN A 181 19.40 4.24 -5.99
N TRP A 182 18.22 4.10 -5.37
CA TRP A 182 17.15 5.09 -5.51
C TRP A 182 17.56 6.50 -5.02
N VAL A 183 18.30 6.60 -3.92
CA VAL A 183 18.80 7.90 -3.42
C VAL A 183 19.82 8.50 -4.40
N GLU A 184 20.75 7.69 -4.93
CA GLU A 184 21.73 8.17 -5.91
C GLU A 184 21.08 8.58 -7.24
N ASP A 185 20.10 7.83 -7.73
CA ASP A 185 19.34 8.17 -8.94
C ASP A 185 18.60 9.52 -8.81
N ASN A 186 18.28 9.94 -7.57
CA ASN A 186 17.57 11.18 -7.27
C ASN A 186 18.47 12.24 -6.60
N LYS A 187 19.80 12.07 -6.65
CA LYS A 187 20.76 12.87 -5.88
C LYS A 187 20.60 14.38 -6.05
N ASP A 188 20.50 14.86 -7.29
CA ASP A 188 20.41 16.30 -7.57
C ASP A 188 19.14 16.91 -6.95
N LEU A 189 18.01 16.22 -7.08
CA LEU A 189 16.74 16.62 -6.47
C LEU A 189 16.87 16.61 -4.94
N LEU A 190 17.30 15.50 -4.36
CA LEU A 190 17.35 15.33 -2.91
C LEU A 190 18.37 16.27 -2.24
N GLY A 191 19.48 16.57 -2.90
CA GLY A 191 20.49 17.53 -2.46
C GLY A 191 20.02 18.98 -2.52
N SER A 192 18.99 19.29 -3.31
CA SER A 192 18.39 20.63 -3.36
C SER A 192 17.31 20.86 -2.29
N LEU A 193 16.81 19.78 -1.67
CA LEU A 193 15.73 19.83 -0.69
C LEU A 193 16.31 19.80 0.72
N PHE A 194 16.17 20.89 1.47
CA PHE A 194 16.53 20.91 2.88
C PHE A 194 15.53 20.13 3.73
N SER A 195 16.06 19.42 4.73
CA SER A 195 15.26 18.62 5.67
C SER A 195 14.43 19.49 6.63
N ILE A 196 14.91 20.70 6.94
CA ILE A 196 14.19 21.72 7.70
C ILE A 196 13.73 22.79 6.73
N LYS A 197 12.42 22.93 6.56
CA LYS A 197 11.79 23.90 5.65
C LYS A 197 11.37 25.16 6.37
N ASP A 198 10.83 25.02 7.58
CA ASP A 198 10.26 26.15 8.31
C ASP A 198 10.38 26.02 9.85
N SER A 199 9.78 26.97 10.55
CA SER A 199 9.80 27.03 12.02
C SER A 199 9.04 25.89 12.70
N ASN A 200 8.10 25.24 12.03
CA ASN A 200 7.38 24.09 12.58
C ASN A 200 8.30 22.88 12.63
N ASP A 201 9.10 22.64 11.59
CA ASP A 201 10.10 21.56 11.58
C ASP A 201 11.12 21.74 12.72
N ILE A 202 11.57 22.98 12.95
CA ILE A 202 12.45 23.32 14.07
C ILE A 202 11.78 22.97 15.40
N LYS A 203 10.49 23.32 15.55
CA LYS A 203 9.73 23.06 16.77
C LYS A 203 9.61 21.55 17.04
N GLU A 204 9.29 20.76 16.02
CA GLU A 204 9.17 19.31 16.13
C GLU A 204 10.52 18.64 16.50
N ILE A 205 11.63 19.12 15.92
CA ILE A 205 12.98 18.65 16.27
C ILE A 205 13.30 18.97 17.73
N VAL A 206 13.02 20.20 18.19
CA VAL A 206 13.27 20.60 19.58
C VAL A 206 12.44 19.76 20.56
N GLU A 207 11.18 19.47 20.21
CA GLU A 207 10.29 18.64 21.04
C GLU A 207 10.70 17.17 21.06
N SER A 208 11.28 16.65 19.97
CA SER A 208 11.61 15.23 19.84
C SER A 208 13.01 14.86 20.34
N VAL A 209 14.03 15.68 20.03
CA VAL A 209 15.44 15.35 20.31
C VAL A 209 16.17 16.43 21.10
N GLY A 210 15.62 17.65 21.21
CA GLY A 210 16.22 18.76 21.97
C GLY A 210 16.94 19.79 21.09
N VAL A 211 17.07 21.00 21.62
CA VAL A 211 17.59 22.18 20.90
C VAL A 211 19.07 22.04 20.53
N GLU A 212 19.84 21.29 21.32
CA GLU A 212 21.27 21.07 21.12
C GLU A 212 21.60 20.30 19.83
N TYR A 213 20.65 19.56 19.25
CA TYR A 213 20.83 18.82 18.01
C TYR A 213 20.49 19.63 16.76
N LEU A 214 19.81 20.79 16.88
CA LEU A 214 19.47 21.64 15.74
C LEU A 214 20.67 22.01 14.84
N PRO A 215 21.84 22.41 15.37
CA PRO A 215 22.98 22.77 14.53
C PRO A 215 23.46 21.62 13.63
N MET A 216 23.31 20.38 14.06
CA MET A 216 23.66 19.19 13.26
C MET A 216 22.67 18.90 12.14
N LEU A 217 21.45 19.44 12.23
CA LEU A 217 20.35 19.17 11.29
C LEU A 217 20.08 20.34 10.33
N MET A 218 20.42 21.58 10.70
CA MET A 218 20.11 22.79 9.92
C MET A 218 20.64 22.80 8.48
N ASN A 219 21.70 22.06 8.17
CA ASN A 219 22.29 22.00 6.83
C ASN A 219 22.07 20.66 6.12
N LYS A 220 21.30 19.73 6.72
CA LYS A 220 21.06 18.43 6.10
C LYS A 220 20.03 18.56 5.00
N THR A 221 20.40 18.03 3.85
CA THR A 221 19.50 17.83 2.72
C THR A 221 18.74 16.52 2.88
N MET A 222 17.71 16.30 2.06
CA MET A 222 17.03 15.01 2.02
C MET A 222 17.95 13.88 1.56
N TYR A 223 18.99 14.18 0.76
CA TYR A 223 20.02 13.20 0.42
C TYR A 223 20.72 12.69 1.68
N ASP A 224 21.19 13.60 2.53
CA ASP A 224 21.90 13.26 3.77
C ASP A 224 21.00 12.47 4.73
N VAL A 225 19.76 12.94 4.93
CA VAL A 225 18.79 12.28 5.81
C VAL A 225 18.45 10.87 5.32
N CYS A 226 18.23 10.68 4.02
CA CYS A 226 17.91 9.36 3.48
C CYS A 226 19.08 8.39 3.65
N ILE A 227 20.32 8.80 3.33
CA ILE A 227 21.51 7.95 3.51
C ILE A 227 21.68 7.51 4.96
N GLU A 228 21.57 8.45 5.91
CA GLU A 228 21.69 8.14 7.34
C GLU A 228 20.61 7.17 7.81
N LYS A 229 19.35 7.44 7.44
CA LYS A 229 18.21 6.59 7.83
C LYS A 229 18.29 5.21 7.22
N ILE A 230 18.68 5.08 5.94
CA ILE A 230 18.88 3.78 5.28
C ILE A 230 19.94 2.97 6.03
N ASN A 231 21.07 3.59 6.40
CA ASN A 231 22.12 2.90 7.14
C ASN A 231 21.67 2.46 8.55
N SER A 232 20.99 3.36 9.27
CA SER A 232 20.46 3.06 10.61
C SER A 232 19.42 1.93 10.58
N ILE A 233 18.44 2.01 9.68
CA ILE A 233 17.37 1.02 9.62
C ILE A 233 17.86 -0.33 9.12
N SER A 234 18.82 -0.36 8.19
CA SER A 234 19.43 -1.60 7.71
C SER A 234 20.15 -2.32 8.85
N HIS A 235 20.90 -1.58 9.68
CA HIS A 235 21.54 -2.15 10.85
C HIS A 235 20.53 -2.72 11.86
N GLN A 236 19.40 -2.03 12.06
CA GLN A 236 18.32 -2.54 12.91
C GLN A 236 17.72 -3.85 12.34
N PHE A 237 17.55 -3.96 11.03
CA PHE A 237 17.05 -5.19 10.40
C PHE A 237 18.05 -6.34 10.44
N GLU A 238 19.35 -6.06 10.34
CA GLU A 238 20.40 -7.07 10.54
C GLU A 238 20.32 -7.68 11.94
N GLN A 239 19.95 -6.90 12.95
CA GLN A 239 19.83 -7.36 14.34
C GLN A 239 18.48 -8.01 14.66
N ALA A 240 17.38 -7.38 14.25
CA ALA A 240 16.03 -7.73 14.72
C ALA A 240 15.16 -8.38 13.64
N GLY A 241 15.56 -8.34 12.37
CA GLY A 241 14.74 -8.73 11.22
C GLY A 241 13.59 -7.75 10.95
N ILE A 242 12.88 -7.94 9.83
CA ILE A 242 11.71 -7.14 9.47
C ILE A 242 10.50 -7.59 10.29
N LEU A 243 9.80 -6.64 10.92
CA LEU A 243 8.65 -6.92 11.81
C LEU A 243 7.46 -7.58 11.11
N TYR A 244 7.16 -7.24 9.85
CA TYR A 244 6.17 -7.95 9.03
C TYR A 244 6.42 -7.66 7.55
N LYS A 245 6.12 -8.63 6.69
CA LYS A 245 6.36 -8.58 5.24
C LYS A 245 5.07 -8.60 4.42
N ASN A 246 4.02 -9.21 4.96
CA ASN A 246 2.75 -9.46 4.25
C ASN A 246 1.55 -9.09 5.15
N PHE A 247 0.34 -9.22 4.59
CA PHE A 247 -0.89 -8.87 5.31
C PHE A 247 -1.14 -9.79 6.51
N GLU A 248 -0.79 -11.07 6.35
CA GLU A 248 -1.01 -12.13 7.32
C GLU A 248 -0.16 -11.91 8.59
N GLU A 249 1.07 -11.43 8.45
CA GLU A 249 1.94 -11.05 9.58
C GLU A 249 1.53 -9.71 10.21
N ALA A 250 0.98 -8.79 9.41
CA ALA A 250 0.64 -7.44 9.86
C ALA A 250 -0.73 -7.33 10.53
N ILE A 251 -1.66 -8.27 10.31
CA ILE A 251 -3.07 -8.11 10.73
C ILE A 251 -3.25 -7.97 12.24
N GLU A 252 -2.47 -8.67 13.07
CA GLU A 252 -2.60 -8.52 14.53
C GLU A 252 -2.11 -7.14 14.99
N PHE A 253 -1.00 -6.65 14.42
CA PHE A 253 -0.54 -5.28 14.67
C PHE A 253 -1.58 -4.25 14.27
N TYR A 254 -2.27 -4.46 13.14
CA TYR A 254 -3.36 -3.60 12.69
C TYR A 254 -4.56 -3.64 13.63
N LYS A 255 -4.98 -4.82 14.10
CA LYS A 255 -6.09 -4.94 15.07
C LYS A 255 -5.79 -4.25 16.39
N GLU A 256 -4.54 -4.33 16.86
CA GLU A 256 -4.09 -3.73 18.12
C GLU A 256 -3.91 -2.21 18.01
N ASN A 257 -3.31 -1.72 16.92
CA ASN A 257 -2.78 -0.35 16.84
C ASN A 257 -3.22 0.45 15.61
N GLY A 258 -3.91 -0.18 14.65
CA GLY A 258 -4.14 0.40 13.33
C GLY A 258 -5.40 1.24 13.19
N LYS A 259 -6.35 1.16 14.14
CA LYS A 259 -7.56 1.98 14.09
C LYS A 259 -7.30 3.35 14.71
N ILE A 260 -7.51 4.40 13.91
CA ILE A 260 -7.35 5.78 14.35
C ILE A 260 -8.62 6.23 15.09
N GLY A 261 -8.46 6.94 16.21
CA GLY A 261 -9.57 7.49 16.98
C GLY A 261 -10.20 8.72 16.31
N GLY A 262 -11.44 9.06 16.66
CA GLY A 262 -12.14 10.23 16.11
C GLY A 262 -13.08 9.90 14.94
N ASN A 263 -13.75 10.94 14.43
CA ASN A 263 -14.85 10.82 13.47
C ASN A 263 -14.79 11.86 12.34
N SER A 264 -13.62 12.45 12.09
CA SER A 264 -13.43 13.31 10.91
C SER A 264 -13.67 12.50 9.64
N GLU A 265 -13.98 13.18 8.54
CA GLU A 265 -14.18 12.50 7.26
C GLU A 265 -12.92 11.77 6.82
N GLU A 266 -11.76 12.41 6.96
CA GLU A 266 -10.43 11.85 6.70
C GLU A 266 -10.23 10.53 7.45
N ILE A 267 -10.38 10.54 8.78
CA ILE A 267 -10.15 9.38 9.64
C ILE A 267 -11.14 8.26 9.32
N THR A 268 -12.41 8.61 9.10
CA THR A 268 -13.46 7.62 8.77
C THR A 268 -13.17 6.94 7.44
N GLU A 269 -12.71 7.70 6.44
CA GLU A 269 -12.39 7.21 5.11
C GLU A 269 -11.13 6.33 5.14
N PHE A 270 -10.07 6.78 5.81
CA PHE A 270 -8.83 6.02 5.96
C PHE A 270 -9.04 4.70 6.71
N ASN A 271 -9.70 4.75 7.87
CA ASN A 271 -10.03 3.55 8.64
C ASN A 271 -10.85 2.57 7.80
N SER A 272 -11.82 3.06 7.02
CA SER A 272 -12.61 2.21 6.13
C SER A 272 -11.76 1.52 5.05
N ILE A 273 -10.72 2.18 4.53
CA ILE A 273 -9.79 1.60 3.55
C ILE A 273 -8.92 0.54 4.22
N MET A 274 -8.33 0.87 5.36
CA MET A 274 -7.50 -0.07 6.12
C MET A 274 -8.28 -1.32 6.52
N GLU A 275 -9.49 -1.17 7.06
CA GLU A 275 -10.38 -2.29 7.41
C GLU A 275 -10.69 -3.16 6.18
N PHE A 276 -10.82 -2.56 5.00
CA PHE A 276 -11.06 -3.29 3.75
C PHE A 276 -9.83 -4.08 3.29
N LEU A 277 -8.62 -3.50 3.38
CA LEU A 277 -7.38 -4.15 2.95
C LEU A 277 -7.05 -5.39 3.79
N TYR A 278 -7.40 -5.39 5.08
CA TYR A 278 -7.24 -6.54 5.97
C TYR A 278 -8.44 -7.52 5.96
N LEU A 279 -9.49 -7.23 5.19
CA LEU A 279 -10.71 -8.03 5.17
C LEU A 279 -10.45 -9.45 4.66
N GLY A 280 -10.81 -10.46 5.45
CA GLY A 280 -10.68 -11.88 5.08
C GLY A 280 -9.27 -12.46 5.26
N ARG A 281 -8.30 -11.68 5.74
CA ARG A 281 -6.93 -12.15 5.98
C ARG A 281 -6.86 -13.04 7.22
N LYS A 282 -6.03 -14.09 7.15
CA LYS A 282 -5.69 -14.93 8.30
C LYS A 282 -4.42 -14.41 8.96
N SER A 283 -4.35 -14.51 10.28
CA SER A 283 -3.14 -14.15 11.02
C SER A 283 -2.09 -15.25 10.95
N ILE A 284 -0.85 -14.85 10.71
CA ILE A 284 0.34 -15.69 10.86
C ILE A 284 1.28 -14.92 11.81
N PRO A 285 1.84 -15.56 12.85
CA PRO A 285 2.78 -14.89 13.74
C PRO A 285 3.98 -14.37 12.95
N SER A 286 4.34 -13.10 13.15
CA SER A 286 5.63 -12.61 12.69
C SER A 286 6.76 -13.27 13.47
N GLU A 287 7.68 -13.92 12.77
CA GLU A 287 8.86 -14.58 13.33
C GLU A 287 9.74 -13.61 14.13
N ASN A 288 9.74 -12.33 13.76
CA ASN A 288 10.60 -11.32 14.34
C ASN A 288 9.93 -10.52 15.46
N LYS A 289 8.62 -10.68 15.73
CA LYS A 289 7.89 -9.86 16.73
C LYS A 289 8.62 -9.76 18.08
N LYS A 290 9.19 -10.88 18.56
CA LYS A 290 9.93 -10.96 19.83
C LYS A 290 11.19 -10.09 19.87
N ASN A 291 11.84 -9.87 18.74
CA ASN A 291 13.06 -9.08 18.64
C ASN A 291 12.80 -7.56 18.73
N TRP A 292 11.54 -7.16 18.55
CA TRP A 292 11.14 -5.75 18.55
C TRP A 292 10.61 -5.28 19.91
N GLY A 293 10.60 -6.14 20.94
CA GLY A 293 10.24 -5.77 22.31
C GLY A 293 8.75 -5.51 22.55
N TRP A 294 7.87 -6.08 21.73
CA TRP A 294 6.41 -6.02 21.85
C TRP A 294 5.84 -7.26 22.54
#